data_AF-A0A503W645-F1
#
_entry.id   AF-A0A503W645-F1
#
_cell.length_a   1.000
_cell.length_b   1.000
_cell.length_c   1.000
_cell.angle_alpha   90.00
_cell.angle_beta   90.00
_cell.angle_gamma   90.00
#
_symmetry.space_group_name_H-M   'P 1'
#
loop_
_entity.id
_entity.type
_entity.pdbx_description
1 polymer ?
#
loop_
_entity_poly.entity_id
_entity_poly.type
_entity_poly.pdbx_seq_one_letter_code
_entity_poly.pdbx_strand_id
1 'polypeptide(L)'
;ERLPNHEIPARAKVARTFQNIRLFSGMTLLENLLVAQHNKLMKASGYTILGLFGFSSYRKASAESIELAKYWLEKADLIDRADDPAGDLPYGAQRRLEIARAMCTGPELLCLDEPAAGLNPKESLALNTLLMDIKNESGTSILLIEHDMSVVMQISDHVVVLEYGRKISDGSPQSVRTDPRVIAAYLGVDDEEVETVLTEVGDEDVIEQLDTGPDAAHGPGTSSSFLAGPVTDTVGHSEGERVTVSKGASKAAQVDARAASIASMPAATPPARPQPKSSARKAPASKPAAKAPAANTPAKARAAKAKGISNRLDAPRGGKADSLIRIKGIGPVNEKKLNDHGIFHFDQVAAWKKADIEAAEAYLAFDGRIAREDWIGQAKAFAKEVAAKPATRGGRK
;
A
#
# COMPACT_ATOMS: atom_id res chain seq x y z
N GLU A 1 22.07 -8.14 27.62
CA GLU A 1 21.46 -9.45 27.26
C GLU A 1 20.25 -9.22 26.36
N ARG A 2 20.01 -10.11 25.39
CA ARG A 2 18.89 -9.99 24.42
C ARG A 2 17.68 -10.72 25.00
N LEU A 3 16.56 -10.03 25.21
CA LEU A 3 15.32 -10.66 25.67
C LEU A 3 14.74 -11.56 24.56
N PRO A 4 14.22 -12.76 24.89
CA PRO A 4 13.45 -13.55 23.94
C PRO A 4 12.20 -12.79 23.43
N ASN A 5 11.86 -12.95 22.15
CA ASN A 5 10.80 -12.16 21.51
C ASN A 5 9.44 -12.20 22.24
N HIS A 6 9.07 -13.34 22.83
CA HIS A 6 7.79 -13.49 23.54
C HIS A 6 7.78 -12.82 24.92
N GLU A 7 8.95 -12.51 25.49
CA GLU A 7 9.07 -11.81 26.77
C GLU A 7 9.04 -10.29 26.62
N ILE A 8 9.35 -9.77 25.43
CA ILE A 8 9.44 -8.32 25.18
C ILE A 8 8.10 -7.62 25.52
N PRO A 9 6.93 -8.05 25.00
CA PRO A 9 5.67 -7.40 25.36
C PRO A 9 5.30 -7.57 26.84
N ALA A 10 5.70 -8.70 27.44
CA ALA A 10 5.33 -9.03 28.82
C ALA A 10 6.17 -8.29 29.87
N ARG A 11 7.45 -8.06 29.59
CA ARG A 11 8.42 -7.45 30.52
C ARG A 11 8.76 -6.01 30.17
N ALA A 12 9.14 -5.78 28.91
CA ALA A 12 9.54 -4.46 28.43
C ALA A 12 8.38 -3.60 27.95
N LYS A 13 7.16 -4.17 27.85
CA LYS A 13 5.95 -3.45 27.44
C LYS A 13 6.07 -2.79 26.05
N VAL A 14 6.88 -3.39 25.18
CA VAL A 14 7.02 -2.95 23.79
C VAL A 14 6.19 -3.86 22.88
N ALA A 15 5.32 -3.25 22.09
CA ALA A 15 4.60 -3.92 21.00
C ALA A 15 5.13 -3.42 19.65
N ARG A 16 5.20 -4.32 18.66
CA ARG A 16 5.64 -4.00 17.29
C ARG A 16 4.65 -4.57 16.29
N THR A 17 4.27 -3.76 15.31
CA THR A 17 3.63 -4.25 14.07
C THR A 17 4.68 -4.46 12.98
N PHE A 18 4.38 -5.33 12.01
CA PHE A 18 5.29 -5.64 10.91
C PHE A 18 4.75 -5.03 9.62
N GLN A 19 5.60 -4.74 8.65
CA GLN A 19 5.14 -4.29 7.32
C GLN A 19 4.12 -5.26 6.71
N ASN A 20 4.38 -6.58 6.83
CA ASN A 20 3.39 -7.60 6.49
C ASN A 20 2.47 -7.88 7.68
N ILE A 21 1.16 -7.75 7.46
CA ILE A 21 0.13 -8.00 8.46
C ILE A 21 0.19 -9.46 8.92
N ARG A 22 0.27 -9.69 10.23
CA ARG A 22 0.34 -11.03 10.85
C ARG A 22 -0.92 -11.37 11.63
N LEU A 23 -2.09 -11.28 11.02
CA LEU A 23 -3.36 -11.68 11.64
C LEU A 23 -3.61 -13.19 11.51
N PHE A 24 -4.36 -13.75 12.46
CA PHE A 24 -4.90 -15.11 12.34
C PHE A 24 -6.14 -15.04 11.45
N SER A 25 -5.96 -15.25 10.15
CA SER A 25 -7.00 -15.01 9.13
C SER A 25 -8.27 -15.85 9.31
N GLY A 26 -8.14 -17.08 9.84
CA GLY A 26 -9.26 -17.98 10.10
C GLY A 26 -9.97 -17.76 11.45
N MET A 27 -9.48 -16.84 12.28
CA MET A 27 -10.12 -16.44 13.53
C MET A 27 -10.93 -15.17 13.33
N THR A 28 -11.91 -14.95 14.19
CA THR A 28 -12.69 -13.71 14.17
C THR A 28 -11.84 -12.50 14.59
N LEU A 29 -12.34 -11.30 14.34
CA LEU A 29 -11.71 -10.07 14.81
C LEU A 29 -11.56 -10.07 16.33
N LEU A 30 -12.62 -10.43 17.06
CA LEU A 30 -12.61 -10.51 18.52
C LEU A 30 -11.60 -11.55 19.02
N GLU A 31 -11.56 -12.73 18.42
CA GLU A 31 -10.61 -13.79 18.78
C GLU A 31 -9.16 -13.34 18.58
N ASN A 32 -8.85 -12.63 17.49
CA ASN A 32 -7.51 -12.08 17.25
C ASN A 32 -7.05 -11.19 18.41
N LEU A 33 -7.94 -10.36 18.98
CA LEU A 33 -7.63 -9.48 20.10
C LEU A 33 -7.54 -10.24 21.43
N LEU A 34 -8.35 -11.27 21.63
CA LEU A 34 -8.28 -12.13 22.83
C LEU A 34 -6.97 -12.92 22.88
N VAL A 35 -6.45 -13.37 21.74
CA VAL A 35 -5.16 -14.07 21.66
C VAL A 35 -4.02 -13.20 22.18
N ALA A 36 -4.03 -11.88 21.94
CA ALA A 36 -3.02 -10.97 22.48
C ALA A 36 -3.03 -10.90 24.02
N GLN A 37 -4.14 -11.28 24.65
CA GLN A 37 -4.32 -11.28 26.11
C GLN A 37 -4.05 -12.65 26.75
N HIS A 38 -3.61 -13.64 25.97
CA HIS A 38 -3.44 -15.03 26.40
C HIS A 38 -2.59 -15.15 27.68
N ASN A 39 -1.47 -14.42 27.78
CA ASN A 39 -0.60 -14.47 28.96
C ASN A 39 -1.30 -13.98 30.25
N LYS A 40 -2.14 -12.93 30.16
CA LYS A 40 -2.94 -12.42 31.28
C LYS A 40 -3.97 -13.47 31.71
N LEU A 41 -4.67 -14.05 30.73
CA LEU A 41 -5.70 -15.07 30.95
C LEU A 41 -5.13 -16.40 31.50
N MET A 42 -3.94 -16.80 31.06
CA MET A 42 -3.28 -18.01 31.57
C MET A 42 -2.86 -17.89 33.03
N LYS A 43 -2.34 -16.73 33.43
CA LYS A 43 -2.05 -16.47 34.85
C LYS A 43 -3.34 -16.47 35.68
N ALA A 44 -4.40 -15.82 35.21
CA ALA A 44 -5.67 -15.73 35.92
C ALA A 44 -6.40 -17.08 36.07
N SER A 45 -6.24 -17.98 35.11
CA SER A 45 -6.78 -19.34 35.15
C SER A 45 -5.89 -20.34 35.88
N GLY A 46 -4.77 -19.92 36.48
CA GLY A 46 -3.82 -20.83 37.12
C GLY A 46 -3.29 -21.88 36.14
N TYR A 47 -2.94 -21.45 34.92
CA TYR A 47 -2.58 -22.32 33.80
C TYR A 47 -3.66 -23.38 33.53
N THR A 48 -4.91 -22.93 33.34
CA THR A 48 -6.10 -23.73 33.03
C THR A 48 -6.75 -24.44 34.22
N ILE A 49 -6.02 -24.76 35.30
CA ILE A 49 -6.56 -25.52 36.43
C ILE A 49 -7.75 -24.79 37.08
N LEU A 50 -7.60 -23.52 37.42
CA LEU A 50 -8.67 -22.72 38.04
C LEU A 50 -9.80 -22.40 37.04
N GLY A 51 -9.47 -22.36 35.74
CA GLY A 51 -10.46 -22.20 34.67
C GLY A 51 -11.39 -23.41 34.55
N LEU A 52 -10.83 -24.63 34.63
CA LEU A 52 -11.58 -25.88 34.52
C LEU A 52 -12.56 -26.07 35.69
N PHE A 53 -12.18 -25.62 36.89
CA PHE A 53 -13.04 -25.63 38.08
C PHE A 53 -13.94 -24.40 38.19
N GLY A 54 -13.95 -23.51 37.19
CA GLY A 54 -14.91 -22.41 37.08
C GLY A 54 -14.76 -21.29 38.12
N PHE A 55 -13.57 -21.12 38.70
CA PHE A 55 -13.31 -20.11 39.72
C PHE A 55 -13.64 -18.68 39.23
N SER A 56 -14.13 -17.85 40.15
CA SER A 56 -14.60 -16.49 39.86
C SER A 56 -13.49 -15.56 39.33
N SER A 57 -12.24 -15.81 39.69
CA SER A 57 -11.06 -15.05 39.20
C SER A 57 -10.92 -15.13 37.68
N TYR A 58 -11.08 -16.33 37.09
CA TYR A 58 -11.00 -16.51 35.65
C TYR A 58 -12.20 -15.87 34.93
N ARG A 59 -13.42 -16.02 35.47
CA ARG A 59 -14.62 -15.39 34.90
C ARG A 59 -14.47 -13.87 34.83
N LYS A 60 -13.96 -13.26 35.91
CA LYS A 60 -13.70 -11.81 35.96
C LYS A 60 -12.64 -11.41 34.92
N ALA A 61 -11.50 -12.10 34.88
CA ALA A 61 -10.44 -11.81 33.93
C ALA A 61 -10.88 -11.99 32.46
N SER A 62 -11.68 -13.01 32.18
CA SER A 62 -12.26 -13.24 30.85
C SER A 62 -13.22 -12.13 30.44
N ALA A 63 -14.09 -11.68 31.36
CA ALA A 63 -15.00 -10.56 31.10
C ALA A 63 -14.20 -9.26 30.84
N GLU A 64 -13.21 -8.95 31.66
CA GLU A 64 -12.32 -7.80 31.45
C GLU A 64 -11.61 -7.86 30.09
N SER A 65 -11.17 -9.05 29.66
CA SER A 65 -10.50 -9.21 28.37
C SER A 65 -11.42 -9.01 27.17
N ILE A 66 -12.67 -9.43 27.28
CA ILE A 66 -13.69 -9.17 26.26
C ILE A 66 -14.00 -7.68 26.18
N GLU A 67 -14.19 -7.01 27.31
CA GLU A 67 -14.47 -5.57 27.34
C GLU A 67 -13.29 -4.75 26.79
N LEU A 68 -12.04 -5.12 27.11
CA LEU A 68 -10.86 -4.48 26.51
C LEU A 68 -10.79 -4.71 25.00
N ALA A 69 -11.12 -5.91 24.53
CA ALA A 69 -11.12 -6.20 23.10
C ALA A 69 -12.20 -5.40 22.36
N LYS A 70 -13.40 -5.30 22.92
CA LYS A 70 -14.48 -4.45 22.38
C LYS A 70 -14.07 -2.98 22.32
N TYR A 71 -13.48 -2.45 23.39
CA TYR A 71 -12.96 -1.08 23.42
C TYR A 71 -12.00 -0.80 22.25
N TRP A 72 -11.05 -1.71 22.00
CA TRP A 72 -10.12 -1.54 20.88
C TRP A 72 -10.75 -1.77 19.51
N LEU A 73 -11.78 -2.62 19.39
CA LEU A 73 -12.56 -2.74 18.15
C LEU A 73 -13.39 -1.49 17.87
N GLU A 74 -13.95 -0.84 18.89
CA GLU A 74 -14.66 0.43 18.77
C GLU A 74 -13.70 1.54 18.32
N LYS A 75 -12.54 1.67 18.97
CA LYS A 75 -11.49 2.62 18.56
C LYS A 75 -10.98 2.36 17.14
N ALA A 76 -10.89 1.10 16.76
CA ALA A 76 -10.51 0.71 15.42
C ALA A 76 -11.64 0.83 14.39
N ASP A 77 -12.86 1.24 14.75
CA ASP A 77 -14.06 1.29 13.88
C ASP A 77 -14.32 -0.07 13.19
N LEU A 78 -14.37 -1.13 14.01
CA LEU A 78 -14.53 -2.53 13.59
C LEU A 78 -15.48 -3.35 14.48
N ILE A 79 -16.13 -2.73 15.48
CA ILE A 79 -16.99 -3.45 16.44
C ILE A 79 -18.17 -4.19 15.78
N ASP A 80 -18.77 -3.61 14.75
CA ASP A 80 -19.90 -4.22 14.03
C ASP A 80 -19.52 -5.49 13.23
N ARG A 81 -18.21 -5.73 13.09
CA ARG A 81 -17.62 -6.87 12.35
C ARG A 81 -16.90 -7.83 13.31
N ALA A 82 -17.11 -7.73 14.62
CA ALA A 82 -16.33 -8.46 15.63
C ALA A 82 -16.30 -9.99 15.42
N ASP A 83 -17.38 -10.56 14.91
CA ASP A 83 -17.55 -12.01 14.69
C ASP A 83 -17.13 -12.47 13.28
N ASP A 84 -16.70 -11.55 12.41
CA ASP A 84 -16.28 -11.89 11.06
C ASP A 84 -14.84 -12.41 11.04
N PRO A 85 -14.46 -13.27 10.08
CA PRO A 85 -13.07 -13.68 9.92
C PRO A 85 -12.16 -12.49 9.60
N ALA A 86 -11.02 -12.40 10.28
CA ALA A 86 -10.06 -11.32 10.05
C ALA A 86 -9.52 -11.27 8.60
N GLY A 87 -9.48 -12.43 7.93
CA GLY A 87 -9.07 -12.54 6.53
C GLY A 87 -10.03 -11.88 5.53
N ASP A 88 -11.30 -11.68 5.90
CA ASP A 88 -12.33 -11.11 5.03
C ASP A 88 -12.35 -9.57 5.04
N LEU A 89 -11.54 -8.95 5.91
CA LEU A 89 -11.43 -7.51 5.98
C LEU A 89 -10.62 -6.94 4.80
N PRO A 90 -10.97 -5.74 4.31
CA PRO A 90 -10.09 -4.96 3.44
C PRO A 90 -8.74 -4.69 4.11
N TYR A 91 -7.70 -4.47 3.30
CA TYR A 91 -6.32 -4.31 3.78
C TYR A 91 -6.17 -3.21 4.85
N GLY A 92 -6.75 -2.01 4.65
CA GLY A 92 -6.68 -0.96 5.67
C GLY A 92 -7.43 -1.28 6.97
N ALA A 93 -8.47 -2.11 6.92
CA ALA A 93 -9.15 -2.60 8.12
C ALA A 93 -8.31 -3.66 8.85
N GLN A 94 -7.64 -4.56 8.11
CA GLN A 94 -6.70 -5.51 8.69
C GLN A 94 -5.55 -4.79 9.42
N ARG A 95 -5.03 -3.69 8.85
CA ARG A 95 -3.96 -2.88 9.46
C ARG A 95 -4.38 -2.28 10.80
N ARG A 96 -5.59 -1.70 10.86
CA ARG A 96 -6.18 -1.18 12.12
C ARG A 96 -6.41 -2.29 13.14
N LEU A 97 -6.88 -3.47 12.70
CA LEU A 97 -7.07 -4.62 13.59
C LEU A 97 -5.74 -5.11 14.19
N GLU A 98 -4.65 -5.12 13.41
CA GLU A 98 -3.32 -5.49 13.90
C GLU A 98 -2.83 -4.54 15.01
N ILE A 99 -3.06 -3.24 14.85
CA ILE A 99 -2.76 -2.22 15.86
C ILE A 99 -3.64 -2.41 17.11
N ALA A 100 -4.95 -2.59 16.93
CA ALA A 100 -5.88 -2.87 18.04
C ALA A 100 -5.46 -4.10 18.84
N ARG A 101 -5.06 -5.18 18.15
CA ARG A 101 -4.52 -6.39 18.78
C ARG A 101 -3.23 -6.12 19.54
N ALA A 102 -2.32 -5.31 19.00
CA ALA A 102 -1.10 -4.92 19.72
C ALA A 102 -1.45 -4.16 21.01
N MET A 103 -2.42 -3.26 20.96
CA MET A 103 -2.85 -2.47 22.12
C MET A 103 -3.53 -3.30 23.23
N CYS A 104 -4.17 -4.43 22.90
CA CYS A 104 -4.67 -5.37 23.89
C CYS A 104 -3.58 -5.96 24.81
N THR A 105 -2.29 -5.84 24.44
CA THR A 105 -1.17 -6.26 25.31
C THR A 105 -0.84 -5.25 26.42
N GLY A 106 -1.44 -4.05 26.37
CA GLY A 106 -1.13 -2.92 27.26
C GLY A 106 0.33 -2.48 27.16
N PRO A 107 0.80 -2.06 25.97
CA PRO A 107 2.16 -1.60 25.76
C PRO A 107 2.38 -0.17 26.28
N GLU A 108 3.60 0.12 26.73
CA GLU A 108 4.09 1.47 27.00
C GLU A 108 4.70 2.11 25.74
N LEU A 109 5.22 1.28 24.82
CA LEU A 109 5.75 1.70 23.52
C LEU A 109 5.17 0.84 22.39
N LEU A 110 4.57 1.49 21.40
CA LEU A 110 4.08 0.89 20.17
C LEU A 110 4.98 1.28 18.99
N CYS A 111 5.65 0.32 18.38
CA CYS A 111 6.48 0.51 17.19
C CYS A 111 5.71 0.15 15.92
N LEU A 112 5.63 1.09 14.98
CA LEU A 112 4.92 0.97 13.72
C LEU A 112 5.89 1.16 12.55
N ASP A 113 5.88 0.22 11.63
CA ASP A 113 6.78 0.15 10.48
C ASP A 113 5.96 0.33 9.20
N GLU A 114 5.99 1.54 8.66
CA GLU A 114 5.23 2.01 7.49
C GLU A 114 3.74 1.64 7.55
N PRO A 115 3.00 2.05 8.60
CA PRO A 115 1.62 1.63 8.79
C PRO A 115 0.66 2.13 7.69
N ALA A 116 0.95 3.26 7.04
CA ALA A 116 0.10 3.85 6.01
C ALA A 116 0.42 3.36 4.58
N ALA A 117 1.50 2.60 4.40
CA ALA A 117 1.90 2.10 3.08
C ALA A 117 0.81 1.26 2.41
N GLY A 118 0.49 1.62 1.17
CA GLY A 118 -0.51 0.92 0.35
C GLY A 118 -1.97 1.20 0.71
N LEU A 119 -2.24 2.13 1.63
CA LEU A 119 -3.59 2.55 1.99
C LEU A 119 -4.12 3.61 1.03
N ASN A 120 -5.43 3.59 0.78
CA ASN A 120 -6.09 4.71 0.10
C ASN A 120 -6.33 5.89 1.07
N PRO A 121 -6.61 7.12 0.59
CA PRO A 121 -6.75 8.28 1.46
C PRO A 121 -7.78 8.15 2.59
N LYS A 122 -8.88 7.42 2.35
CA LYS A 122 -9.90 7.17 3.38
C LYS A 122 -9.39 6.20 4.45
N GLU A 123 -8.67 5.16 4.04
CA GLU A 123 -8.04 4.21 4.96
C GLU A 123 -6.91 4.85 5.77
N SER A 124 -6.08 5.69 5.14
CA SER A 124 -5.04 6.46 5.83
C SER A 124 -5.62 7.41 6.87
N LEU A 125 -6.74 8.08 6.56
CA LEU A 125 -7.41 8.95 7.53
C LEU A 125 -7.92 8.14 8.73
N ALA A 126 -8.58 7.00 8.50
CA ALA A 126 -9.06 6.14 9.58
C ALA A 126 -7.92 5.58 10.45
N LEU A 127 -6.79 5.24 9.83
CA LEU A 127 -5.57 4.87 10.55
C LEU A 127 -5.04 6.04 11.40
N ASN A 128 -4.93 7.24 10.82
CA ASN A 128 -4.44 8.42 11.54
C ASN A 128 -5.33 8.75 12.74
N THR A 129 -6.66 8.63 12.60
CA THR A 129 -7.60 8.78 13.72
C THR A 129 -7.29 7.79 14.84
N LEU A 130 -7.11 6.50 14.53
CA LEU A 130 -6.76 5.49 15.54
C LEU A 130 -5.43 5.81 16.23
N LEU A 131 -4.40 6.21 15.48
CA LEU A 131 -3.09 6.55 16.06
C LEU A 131 -3.15 7.78 16.96
N MET A 132 -3.94 8.79 16.59
CA MET A 132 -4.18 9.97 17.43
C MET A 132 -4.92 9.62 18.71
N ASP A 133 -5.94 8.77 18.63
CA ASP A 133 -6.68 8.31 19.81
C ASP A 133 -5.75 7.57 20.78
N ILE A 134 -4.89 6.67 20.26
CA ILE A 134 -3.88 5.98 21.07
C ILE A 134 -2.97 6.99 21.76
N LYS A 135 -2.37 7.90 21.00
CA LYS A 135 -1.46 8.93 21.51
C LYS A 135 -2.10 9.77 22.63
N ASN A 136 -3.35 10.19 22.44
CA ASN A 136 -4.00 11.15 23.33
C ASN A 136 -4.66 10.49 24.56
N GLU A 137 -5.16 9.26 24.45
CA GLU A 137 -6.00 8.66 25.49
C GLU A 137 -5.37 7.49 26.23
N SER A 138 -4.41 6.77 25.62
CA SER A 138 -3.94 5.49 26.17
C SER A 138 -2.68 5.58 27.04
N GLY A 139 -1.97 6.70 27.00
CA GLY A 139 -0.66 6.85 27.66
C GLY A 139 0.46 6.03 27.02
N THR A 140 0.22 5.42 25.85
CA THR A 140 1.22 4.67 25.09
C THR A 140 2.01 5.60 24.17
N SER A 141 3.34 5.50 24.22
CA SER A 141 4.23 6.18 23.28
C SER A 141 4.23 5.47 21.92
N ILE A 142 4.28 6.23 20.83
CA ILE A 142 4.32 5.67 19.48
C ILE A 142 5.68 5.99 18.84
N LEU A 143 6.40 4.96 18.39
CA LEU A 143 7.53 5.09 17.48
C LEU A 143 7.07 4.73 16.07
N LEU A 144 7.05 5.73 15.19
CA LEU A 144 6.56 5.60 13.83
C LEU A 144 7.71 5.71 12.83
N ILE A 145 7.86 4.71 11.96
CA ILE A 145 8.70 4.79 10.77
C ILE A 145 7.76 5.00 9.59
N GLU A 146 7.92 6.11 8.89
CA GLU A 146 7.10 6.47 7.72
C GLU A 146 7.90 7.29 6.72
N HIS A 147 7.49 7.20 5.45
CA HIS A 147 7.99 8.05 4.38
C HIS A 147 6.91 9.02 3.87
N ASP A 148 5.64 8.80 4.20
CA ASP A 148 4.56 9.74 3.86
C ASP A 148 4.61 10.98 4.79
N MET A 149 5.06 12.10 4.23
CA MET A 149 5.15 13.37 4.96
C MET A 149 3.79 13.87 5.47
N SER A 150 2.67 13.55 4.81
CA SER A 150 1.35 13.94 5.33
C SER A 150 1.04 13.23 6.65
N VAL A 151 1.43 11.97 6.79
CA VAL A 151 1.21 11.17 8.01
C VAL A 151 2.17 11.64 9.11
N VAL A 152 3.46 11.75 8.77
CA VAL A 152 4.51 12.21 9.71
C VAL A 152 4.16 13.56 10.31
N MET A 153 3.79 14.54 9.48
CA MET A 153 3.50 15.90 9.93
C MET A 153 2.21 15.99 10.76
N GLN A 154 1.27 15.08 10.54
CA GLN A 154 0.01 15.09 11.28
C GLN A 154 0.17 14.47 12.67
N ILE A 155 0.89 13.35 12.81
CA ILE A 155 0.85 12.51 14.02
C ILE A 155 2.01 12.80 14.98
N SER A 156 3.19 13.10 14.45
CA SER A 156 4.41 13.17 15.23
C SER A 156 4.52 14.46 16.03
N ASP A 157 4.94 14.37 17.29
CA ASP A 157 5.39 15.55 18.07
C ASP A 157 6.85 15.90 17.78
N HIS A 158 7.60 14.90 17.31
CA HIS A 158 9.03 14.97 17.10
C HIS A 158 9.41 14.05 15.95
N VAL A 159 10.30 14.51 15.08
CA VAL A 159 10.69 13.84 13.84
C VAL A 159 12.21 13.77 13.78
N VAL A 160 12.70 12.57 13.46
CA VAL A 160 14.12 12.32 13.18
C VAL A 160 14.22 11.83 11.74
N VAL A 161 15.06 12.47 10.95
CA VAL A 161 15.28 12.11 9.54
C VAL A 161 16.65 11.45 9.40
N LEU A 162 16.65 10.29 8.75
CA LEU A 162 17.85 9.52 8.47
C LEU A 162 18.09 9.42 6.97
N GLU A 163 19.33 9.64 6.56
CA GLU A 163 19.80 9.47 5.18
C GLU A 163 21.11 8.66 5.19
N TYR A 164 21.17 7.60 4.40
CA TYR A 164 22.29 6.64 4.37
C TYR A 164 22.79 6.19 5.76
N GLY A 165 21.87 6.07 6.73
CA GLY A 165 22.16 5.67 8.11
C GLY A 165 22.72 6.79 9.01
N ARG A 166 22.77 8.03 8.53
CA ARG A 166 23.14 9.22 9.30
C ARG A 166 21.90 10.06 9.63
N LYS A 167 21.88 10.66 10.82
CA LYS A 167 20.82 11.58 11.22
C LYS A 167 21.09 12.94 10.60
N ILE A 168 20.20 13.38 9.71
CA ILE A 168 20.33 14.67 9.01
C ILE A 168 19.45 15.77 9.59
N SER A 169 18.39 15.42 10.32
CA SER A 169 17.53 16.39 11.00
C SER A 169 16.86 15.76 12.22
N ASP A 170 16.58 16.60 13.22
CA ASP A 170 16.08 16.21 14.53
C ASP A 170 15.30 17.38 15.15
N GLY A 171 13.98 17.25 15.30
CA GLY A 171 13.18 18.28 15.96
C GLY A 171 11.69 18.21 15.67
N SER A 172 11.02 19.35 15.77
CA SER A 172 9.58 19.44 15.49
C SER A 172 9.25 19.15 14.02
N PRO A 173 8.03 18.68 13.70
CA PRO A 173 7.61 18.49 12.31
C PRO A 173 7.78 19.76 11.45
N GLN A 174 7.48 20.93 12.01
CA GLN A 174 7.59 22.21 11.31
C GLN A 174 9.05 22.55 10.98
N SER A 175 9.97 22.39 11.93
CA SER A 175 11.41 22.66 11.70
C SER A 175 12.00 21.68 10.70
N VAL A 176 11.68 20.40 10.83
CA VAL A 176 12.16 19.33 9.92
C VAL A 176 11.64 19.54 8.49
N ARG A 177 10.39 19.98 8.33
CA ARG A 177 9.79 20.23 7.00
C ARG A 177 10.50 21.35 6.24
N THR A 178 11.04 22.34 6.94
CA THR A 178 11.74 23.49 6.32
C THR A 178 13.25 23.30 6.26
N ASP A 179 13.77 22.19 6.79
CA ASP A 179 15.21 21.89 6.79
C ASP A 179 15.68 21.62 5.35
N PRO A 180 16.62 22.41 4.81
CA PRO A 180 17.12 22.23 3.44
C PRO A 180 17.67 20.83 3.17
N ARG A 181 18.31 20.19 4.17
CA ARG A 181 18.87 18.83 4.04
C ARG A 181 17.76 17.80 3.84
N VAL A 182 16.65 17.95 4.55
CA VAL A 182 15.47 17.07 4.43
C VAL A 182 14.78 17.27 3.09
N ILE A 183 14.66 18.52 2.64
CA ILE A 183 14.09 18.84 1.33
C ILE A 183 14.93 18.23 0.21
N ALA A 184 16.26 18.36 0.29
CA ALA A 184 17.17 17.78 -0.67
C ALA A 184 17.11 16.25 -0.71
N ALA A 185 17.20 15.60 0.45
CA ALA A 185 17.08 14.15 0.59
C ALA A 185 15.74 13.62 0.04
N TYR A 186 14.64 14.36 0.26
CA TYR A 186 13.32 13.99 -0.24
C TYR A 186 13.16 14.20 -1.76
N LEU A 187 13.80 15.22 -2.34
CA LEU A 187 13.78 15.52 -3.77
C LEU A 187 14.81 14.72 -4.57
N GLY A 188 15.77 14.07 -3.90
CA GLY A 188 16.89 13.36 -4.53
C GLY A 188 17.86 14.30 -5.23
N VAL A 189 18.11 15.47 -4.62
CA VAL A 189 19.08 16.46 -5.08
C VAL A 189 20.47 16.04 -4.60
N ASP A 190 21.49 16.17 -5.46
CA ASP A 190 22.86 15.77 -5.14
C ASP A 190 23.47 16.66 -4.02
N ASP A 191 24.25 16.05 -3.12
CA ASP A 191 24.83 16.68 -1.92
C ASP A 191 25.57 18.01 -2.22
N GLU A 192 26.22 18.13 -3.39
CA GLU A 192 26.92 19.34 -3.83
C GLU A 192 25.97 20.55 -4.01
N GLU A 193 24.76 20.33 -4.53
CA GLU A 193 23.75 21.41 -4.67
C GLU A 193 23.22 21.82 -3.29
N VAL A 194 23.13 20.89 -2.35
CA VAL A 194 22.70 21.16 -0.96
C VAL A 194 23.75 21.98 -0.22
N GLU A 195 25.02 21.62 -0.35
CA GLU A 195 26.15 22.34 0.23
C GLU A 195 26.20 23.78 -0.30
N THR A 196 25.95 23.97 -1.59
CA THR A 196 25.88 25.30 -2.21
C THR A 196 24.78 26.16 -1.56
N VAL A 197 23.58 25.59 -1.36
CA VAL A 197 22.45 26.29 -0.70
C VAL A 197 22.75 26.58 0.77
N LEU A 198 23.34 25.63 1.51
CA LEU A 198 23.68 25.82 2.92
C LEU A 198 24.78 26.88 3.11
N THR A 199 25.73 26.95 2.18
CA THR A 199 26.76 27.98 2.14
C THR A 199 26.15 29.37 1.88
N GLU A 200 25.17 29.46 0.98
CA GLU A 200 24.45 30.72 0.70
C GLU A 200 23.57 31.19 1.88
N VAL A 201 23.07 30.27 2.71
CA VAL A 201 22.22 30.57 3.88
C VAL A 201 23.05 30.91 5.13
N GLY A 202 24.37 30.67 5.11
CA GLY A 202 25.32 31.12 6.14
C GLY A 202 25.43 30.20 7.36
N ASP A 203 25.20 28.89 7.19
CA ASP A 203 25.26 27.89 8.26
C ASP A 203 26.58 27.08 8.18
N GLU A 204 27.72 27.76 8.34
CA GLU A 204 29.08 27.19 8.15
C GLU A 204 29.36 25.99 9.10
N ASP A 205 28.76 25.97 10.30
CA ASP A 205 28.88 24.88 11.28
C ASP A 205 28.28 23.54 10.78
N VAL A 206 27.40 23.60 9.77
CA VAL A 206 26.69 22.43 9.20
C VAL A 206 27.51 21.73 8.11
N ILE A 207 28.32 22.49 7.37
CA ILE A 207 29.23 21.98 6.33
C ILE A 207 30.29 21.08 6.97
N GLU A 208 30.84 21.51 8.11
CA GLU A 208 31.85 20.74 8.86
C GLU A 208 31.30 19.39 9.37
N GLN A 209 30.00 19.28 9.67
CA GLN A 209 29.36 18.03 10.09
C GLN A 209 29.07 17.06 8.94
N LEU A 210 28.87 17.54 7.71
CA LEU A 210 28.68 16.71 6.52
C LEU A 210 30.00 15.99 6.13
N ASP A 211 31.13 16.68 6.29
CA ASP A 211 32.48 16.15 6.02
C ASP A 211 32.98 15.17 7.08
N THR A 212 32.47 15.24 8.31
CA THR A 212 32.77 14.22 9.30
C THR A 212 32.09 12.90 8.92
N GLY A 213 32.89 11.86 8.69
CA GLY A 213 32.41 10.49 8.48
C GLY A 213 31.44 10.02 9.59
N PRO A 214 30.79 8.85 9.44
CA PRO A 214 29.74 8.41 10.36
C PRO A 214 30.22 8.45 11.81
N ASP A 215 29.37 8.97 12.71
CA ASP A 215 29.66 9.05 14.15
C ASP A 215 30.10 7.67 14.67
N ALA A 216 31.36 7.56 15.10
CA ALA A 216 31.91 6.32 15.60
C ALA A 216 31.29 5.89 16.96
N ALA A 217 30.65 6.83 17.68
CA ALA A 217 30.02 6.56 18.97
C ALA A 217 28.56 6.09 18.84
N HIS A 218 27.81 6.55 17.82
CA HIS A 218 26.38 6.22 17.63
C HIS A 218 26.02 5.63 16.26
N GLY A 219 27.00 5.45 15.37
CA GLY A 219 26.88 4.66 14.15
C GLY A 219 26.92 3.15 14.42
N PRO A 220 26.66 2.29 13.42
CA PRO A 220 26.54 0.83 13.60
C PRO A 220 27.91 0.16 13.80
N GLY A 221 28.73 0.64 14.75
CA GLY A 221 29.93 -0.04 15.23
C GLY A 221 29.62 -1.16 16.22
N THR A 222 28.44 -1.13 16.85
CA THR A 222 28.00 -2.16 17.83
C THR A 222 26.57 -2.65 17.61
N SER A 223 25.85 -2.09 16.64
CA SER A 223 24.57 -2.61 16.20
C SER A 223 24.78 -3.91 15.42
N SER A 224 24.40 -5.04 16.01
CA SER A 224 24.23 -6.33 15.35
C SER A 224 23.07 -6.35 14.32
N SER A 225 22.78 -5.19 13.70
CA SER A 225 21.93 -5.02 12.53
C SER A 225 22.69 -5.24 11.21
N PHE A 226 23.88 -5.86 11.27
CA PHE A 226 24.51 -6.56 10.15
C PHE A 226 23.97 -7.99 9.93
N LEU A 227 22.78 -8.30 10.46
CA LEU A 227 22.04 -9.53 10.14
C LEU A 227 21.05 -9.34 8.97
N ALA A 228 21.39 -8.48 8.01
CA ALA A 228 21.14 -8.78 6.61
C ALA A 228 22.47 -9.27 6.02
N GLY A 229 22.81 -10.53 6.32
CA GLY A 229 23.79 -11.23 5.50
C GLY A 229 23.32 -11.25 4.03
N PRO A 230 24.22 -11.46 3.07
CA PRO A 230 23.83 -11.66 1.68
C PRO A 230 22.75 -12.75 1.61
N VAL A 231 21.75 -12.51 0.76
CA VAL A 231 20.51 -13.29 0.59
C VAL A 231 20.81 -14.71 0.09
N THR A 232 21.40 -15.57 0.94
CA THR A 232 21.61 -16.99 0.62
C THR A 232 21.30 -17.97 1.75
N ASP A 233 21.09 -17.58 3.00
CA ASP A 233 20.85 -18.57 4.06
C ASP A 233 19.74 -18.17 5.05
N THR A 234 18.49 -18.51 4.72
CA THR A 234 17.44 -18.80 5.72
C THR A 234 16.39 -19.75 5.11
N VAL A 235 16.76 -21.03 4.97
CA VAL A 235 15.79 -22.13 5.07
C VAL A 235 16.38 -23.14 6.04
N GLY A 236 15.87 -23.15 7.26
CA GLY A 236 16.09 -24.21 8.24
C GLY A 236 14.79 -24.94 8.49
N HIS A 237 14.45 -25.90 7.62
CA HIS A 237 13.60 -27.02 8.00
C HIS A 237 14.49 -28.07 8.68
N SER A 238 13.98 -28.65 9.76
CA SER A 238 14.60 -29.77 10.43
C SER A 238 14.72 -30.99 9.50
N GLU A 239 15.84 -31.70 9.68
CA GLU A 239 16.20 -33.02 9.13
C GLU A 239 16.82 -33.08 7.72
N GLY A 240 18.16 -33.05 7.68
CA GLY A 240 18.87 -34.23 7.18
C GLY A 240 19.38 -34.29 5.74
N GLU A 241 19.20 -33.30 4.87
CA GLU A 241 19.77 -33.36 3.51
C GLU A 241 20.34 -32.02 3.03
N ARG A 242 21.65 -31.99 2.70
CA ARG A 242 22.37 -30.80 2.23
C ARG A 242 22.48 -30.88 0.71
N VAL A 243 21.61 -30.20 -0.02
CA VAL A 243 21.69 -30.09 -1.49
C VAL A 243 22.63 -28.95 -1.86
N THR A 244 23.76 -29.28 -2.50
CA THR A 244 24.70 -28.28 -3.04
C THR A 244 24.22 -27.76 -4.39
N VAL A 245 24.04 -26.46 -4.53
CA VAL A 245 23.68 -25.81 -5.81
C VAL A 245 24.93 -25.20 -6.44
N SER A 246 25.21 -25.52 -7.71
CA SER A 246 26.35 -24.99 -8.47
C SER A 246 26.15 -23.51 -8.85
N LYS A 247 27.26 -22.77 -8.99
CA LYS A 247 27.28 -21.36 -9.46
C LYS A 247 26.44 -21.20 -10.74
N GLY A 248 25.39 -20.36 -10.69
CA GLY A 248 24.54 -20.01 -11.85
C GLY A 248 23.03 -20.20 -11.68
N ALA A 249 22.53 -20.63 -10.53
CA ALA A 249 21.10 -20.94 -10.32
C ALA A 249 20.18 -19.73 -10.02
N SER A 250 20.68 -18.50 -10.10
CA SER A 250 19.85 -17.29 -9.96
C SER A 250 19.11 -17.00 -11.27
N LYS A 251 17.78 -16.77 -11.18
CA LYS A 251 16.96 -16.34 -12.31
C LYS A 251 17.41 -15.02 -12.95
N ALA A 252 18.24 -14.22 -12.27
CA ALA A 252 18.84 -13.02 -12.86
C ALA A 252 19.82 -13.36 -14.00
N ALA A 253 20.62 -14.43 -13.86
CA ALA A 253 21.59 -14.84 -14.88
C ALA A 253 20.93 -15.48 -16.12
N GLN A 254 19.68 -15.93 -16.01
CA GLN A 254 18.91 -16.49 -17.13
C GLN A 254 18.25 -15.39 -17.99
N VAL A 255 18.14 -14.16 -17.51
CA VAL A 255 17.59 -13.04 -18.29
C VAL A 255 18.63 -12.53 -19.29
N ASP A 256 19.89 -12.42 -18.86
CA ASP A 256 20.99 -11.95 -19.72
C ASP A 256 21.38 -12.97 -20.79
N ALA A 257 21.40 -14.26 -20.45
CA ALA A 257 21.66 -15.33 -21.43
C ALA A 257 20.55 -15.45 -22.49
N ARG A 258 19.29 -15.17 -22.12
CA ARG A 258 18.15 -15.19 -23.05
C ARG A 258 18.15 -13.98 -23.97
N ALA A 259 18.53 -12.80 -23.48
CA ALA A 259 18.72 -11.60 -24.29
C ALA A 259 19.83 -11.76 -25.33
N ALA A 260 20.94 -12.42 -24.98
CA ALA A 260 22.03 -12.71 -25.90
C ALA A 260 21.67 -13.77 -26.98
N SER A 261 20.82 -14.75 -26.66
CA SER A 261 20.39 -15.80 -27.62
C SER A 261 19.34 -15.33 -28.64
N ILE A 262 18.60 -14.26 -28.35
CA ILE A 262 17.57 -13.71 -29.24
C ILE A 262 18.22 -12.86 -30.36
N ALA A 263 19.42 -12.33 -30.13
CA ALA A 263 20.15 -11.51 -31.11
C ALA A 263 20.79 -12.32 -32.26
N SER A 264 20.79 -13.66 -32.22
CA SER A 264 21.59 -14.50 -33.14
C SER A 264 20.84 -15.60 -33.92
N MET A 265 19.51 -15.61 -33.99
CA MET A 265 18.76 -16.64 -34.75
C MET A 265 18.01 -16.09 -35.98
N PRO A 266 18.04 -16.78 -37.15
CA PRO A 266 17.33 -16.36 -38.34
C PRO A 266 15.84 -16.73 -38.30
N ALA A 267 15.01 -15.95 -39.02
CA ALA A 267 13.55 -15.99 -38.98
C ALA A 267 12.94 -17.31 -39.48
N ALA A 268 12.01 -17.88 -38.70
CA ALA A 268 11.17 -19.02 -39.08
C ALA A 268 9.66 -18.69 -38.96
N THR A 269 8.90 -19.25 -39.90
CA THR A 269 7.48 -19.02 -40.26
C THR A 269 6.47 -19.41 -39.17
N PRO A 270 5.31 -18.71 -39.02
CA PRO A 270 4.36 -18.94 -37.93
C PRO A 270 3.40 -20.13 -38.16
N PRO A 271 2.96 -20.83 -37.09
CA PRO A 271 2.04 -21.96 -37.18
C PRO A 271 0.55 -21.57 -37.15
N ALA A 272 -0.28 -22.50 -37.63
CA ALA A 272 -1.71 -22.35 -37.89
C ALA A 272 -2.62 -22.48 -36.65
N ARG A 273 -3.78 -21.84 -36.74
CA ARG A 273 -4.88 -21.72 -35.74
C ARG A 273 -5.71 -23.02 -35.65
N PRO A 274 -6.13 -23.50 -34.46
CA PRO A 274 -7.08 -24.59 -34.36
C PRO A 274 -8.54 -24.10 -34.43
N GLN A 275 -9.38 -24.88 -35.13
CA GLN A 275 -10.83 -24.67 -35.32
C GLN A 275 -11.69 -25.31 -34.21
N PRO A 276 -12.95 -24.86 -34.01
CA PRO A 276 -13.83 -25.35 -32.94
C PRO A 276 -14.61 -26.61 -33.34
N LYS A 277 -14.84 -27.53 -32.40
CA LYS A 277 -15.74 -28.69 -32.58
C LYS A 277 -17.12 -28.42 -31.98
N SER A 278 -18.13 -28.70 -32.79
CA SER A 278 -19.57 -28.71 -32.53
C SER A 278 -20.06 -30.01 -31.88
N SER A 279 -21.04 -29.94 -30.98
CA SER A 279 -22.19 -30.87 -30.86
C SER A 279 -23.19 -30.28 -29.85
N ALA A 280 -24.38 -29.86 -30.26
CA ALA A 280 -25.61 -30.61 -30.55
C ALA A 280 -26.57 -30.65 -29.34
N ARG A 281 -27.80 -30.19 -29.61
CA ARG A 281 -28.89 -29.80 -28.70
C ARG A 281 -29.89 -30.95 -28.56
N LYS A 282 -30.51 -31.14 -27.39
CA LYS A 282 -31.84 -31.75 -27.25
C LYS A 282 -32.56 -31.23 -25.98
N ALA A 283 -33.83 -30.89 -26.13
CA ALA A 283 -34.84 -30.56 -25.12
C ALA A 283 -36.18 -31.17 -25.64
N PRO A 284 -37.37 -31.04 -24.99
CA PRO A 284 -37.72 -30.59 -23.62
C PRO A 284 -38.76 -31.51 -22.91
N ALA A 285 -39.17 -31.17 -21.68
CA ALA A 285 -40.48 -31.52 -21.11
C ALA A 285 -40.93 -30.48 -20.06
N SER A 286 -42.25 -30.32 -19.93
CA SER A 286 -43.01 -29.15 -19.45
C SER A 286 -43.56 -29.23 -18.01
N LYS A 287 -43.51 -28.09 -17.29
CA LYS A 287 -44.47 -27.39 -16.37
C LYS A 287 -45.58 -28.16 -15.61
N PRO A 288 -46.08 -27.69 -14.42
CA PRO A 288 -46.65 -26.34 -14.24
C PRO A 288 -46.42 -25.64 -12.88
N ALA A 289 -47.08 -24.48 -12.73
CA ALA A 289 -46.74 -23.31 -11.92
C ALA A 289 -47.55 -23.13 -10.62
N ALA A 290 -46.97 -22.35 -9.69
CA ALA A 290 -47.56 -21.39 -8.73
C ALA A 290 -46.39 -20.79 -7.91
N LYS A 291 -46.34 -19.58 -7.33
CA LYS A 291 -47.02 -18.28 -7.43
C LYS A 291 -46.15 -17.33 -6.55
N ALA A 292 -45.89 -16.09 -6.98
CA ALA A 292 -45.02 -15.13 -6.26
C ALA A 292 -45.64 -14.62 -4.93
N PRO A 293 -44.86 -13.89 -4.10
CA PRO A 293 -45.02 -12.43 -4.18
C PRO A 293 -43.74 -11.58 -4.02
N ALA A 294 -43.81 -10.44 -4.72
CA ALA A 294 -43.36 -9.08 -4.38
C ALA A 294 -41.89 -8.79 -4.01
N ALA A 295 -41.21 -8.15 -4.97
CA ALA A 295 -39.98 -7.40 -4.82
C ALA A 295 -40.21 -6.08 -4.04
N ASN A 296 -39.29 -5.76 -3.13
CA ASN A 296 -39.14 -4.42 -2.57
C ASN A 296 -37.86 -3.79 -3.16
N THR A 297 -38.05 -2.68 -3.87
CA THR A 297 -37.02 -1.93 -4.60
C THR A 297 -36.32 -0.98 -3.64
N PRO A 298 -34.98 -0.88 -3.59
CA PRO A 298 -34.31 0.24 -2.93
C PRO A 298 -34.37 1.47 -3.83
N ALA A 299 -34.79 2.58 -3.23
CA ALA A 299 -35.05 3.86 -3.84
C ALA A 299 -33.87 4.40 -4.68
N LYS A 300 -34.24 5.03 -5.81
CA LYS A 300 -33.42 5.93 -6.61
C LYS A 300 -32.69 6.95 -5.71
N ALA A 301 -31.40 6.75 -5.52
CA ALA A 301 -30.48 7.87 -5.30
C ALA A 301 -30.41 8.65 -6.62
N ARG A 302 -30.85 9.90 -6.54
CA ARG A 302 -30.99 10.86 -7.63
C ARG A 302 -29.61 11.16 -8.23
N ALA A 303 -29.27 10.49 -9.33
CA ALA A 303 -28.12 10.84 -10.15
C ALA A 303 -28.28 12.29 -10.65
N ALA A 304 -27.43 13.19 -10.17
CA ALA A 304 -27.25 14.49 -10.80
C ALA A 304 -26.78 14.24 -12.24
N LYS A 305 -27.44 14.87 -13.20
CA LYS A 305 -27.14 14.78 -14.63
C LYS A 305 -25.74 15.38 -14.87
N ALA A 306 -24.70 14.57 -14.81
CA ALA A 306 -23.34 15.00 -15.14
C ALA A 306 -23.30 15.45 -16.61
N LYS A 307 -22.85 16.68 -16.86
CA LYS A 307 -22.47 17.13 -18.20
C LYS A 307 -21.36 16.20 -18.69
N GLY A 308 -21.60 15.48 -19.78
CA GLY A 308 -20.60 14.55 -20.33
C GLY A 308 -19.36 15.26 -20.85
N ILE A 309 -18.25 14.51 -20.98
CA ILE A 309 -17.03 14.98 -21.64
C ILE A 309 -17.37 15.42 -23.08
N SER A 310 -16.90 16.58 -23.52
CA SER A 310 -17.10 17.08 -24.88
C SER A 310 -16.28 16.30 -25.92
N ASN A 311 -16.62 16.48 -27.21
CA ASN A 311 -15.92 15.90 -28.36
C ASN A 311 -15.79 14.37 -28.36
N ARG A 312 -16.74 13.65 -27.76
CA ARG A 312 -16.82 12.18 -27.80
C ARG A 312 -17.13 11.68 -29.21
N LEU A 313 -16.61 10.52 -29.55
CA LEU A 313 -16.87 9.82 -30.80
C LEU A 313 -17.49 8.46 -30.51
N ASP A 314 -18.31 7.94 -31.42
CA ASP A 314 -18.86 6.58 -31.31
C ASP A 314 -17.82 5.50 -31.66
N ALA A 315 -16.82 5.87 -32.48
CA ALA A 315 -15.74 5.00 -32.92
C ALA A 315 -14.48 5.82 -33.22
N PRO A 316 -13.27 5.22 -33.15
CA PRO A 316 -12.04 5.92 -33.48
C PRO A 316 -12.01 6.32 -34.97
N ARG A 317 -11.65 7.58 -35.24
CA ARG A 317 -11.36 8.04 -36.60
C ARG A 317 -10.29 7.15 -37.25
N GLY A 318 -10.53 6.75 -38.51
CA GLY A 318 -9.62 5.86 -39.25
C GLY A 318 -9.60 4.40 -38.75
N GLY A 319 -10.52 4.01 -37.85
CA GLY A 319 -10.64 2.64 -37.35
C GLY A 319 -9.55 2.22 -36.36
N LYS A 320 -8.70 3.16 -35.92
CA LYS A 320 -7.63 2.92 -34.93
C LYS A 320 -7.61 4.06 -33.92
N ALA A 321 -7.60 3.71 -32.63
CA ALA A 321 -7.41 4.67 -31.55
C ALA A 321 -5.91 4.98 -31.38
N ASP A 322 -5.61 6.18 -30.89
CA ASP A 322 -4.29 6.50 -30.38
C ASP A 322 -4.01 5.70 -29.10
N SER A 323 -2.71 5.46 -28.83
CA SER A 323 -2.29 4.81 -27.58
C SER A 323 -2.20 5.84 -26.47
N LEU A 324 -3.33 6.12 -25.81
CA LEU A 324 -3.45 7.14 -24.75
C LEU A 324 -2.55 6.82 -23.54
N ILE A 325 -2.13 5.57 -23.36
CA ILE A 325 -1.13 5.18 -22.35
C ILE A 325 0.22 5.91 -22.46
N ARG A 326 0.48 6.58 -23.60
CA ARG A 326 1.65 7.45 -23.76
C ARG A 326 1.59 8.70 -22.88
N ILE A 327 0.40 9.12 -22.43
CA ILE A 327 0.24 10.19 -21.45
C ILE A 327 0.52 9.61 -20.05
N LYS A 328 1.46 10.21 -19.33
CA LYS A 328 1.83 9.81 -17.97
C LYS A 328 0.58 9.74 -17.08
N GLY A 329 0.36 8.55 -16.50
CA GLY A 329 -0.75 8.26 -15.60
C GLY A 329 -2.03 7.71 -16.24
N ILE A 330 -2.07 7.62 -17.57
CA ILE A 330 -3.05 6.78 -18.27
C ILE A 330 -2.50 5.35 -18.31
N GLY A 331 -3.02 4.48 -17.44
CA GLY A 331 -2.77 3.03 -17.53
C GLY A 331 -3.75 2.33 -18.49
N PRO A 332 -3.54 1.04 -18.82
CA PRO A 332 -4.41 0.28 -19.73
C PRO A 332 -5.89 0.26 -19.32
N VAL A 333 -6.16 0.26 -18.02
CA VAL A 333 -7.52 0.32 -17.47
C VAL A 333 -8.18 1.67 -17.75
N ASN A 334 -7.45 2.77 -17.58
CA ASN A 334 -7.97 4.12 -17.82
C ASN A 334 -8.12 4.41 -19.31
N GLU A 335 -7.18 3.94 -20.14
CA GLU A 335 -7.32 3.98 -21.60
C GLU A 335 -8.58 3.25 -22.05
N LYS A 336 -8.83 2.03 -21.52
CA LYS A 336 -10.08 1.30 -21.83
C LYS A 336 -11.31 2.09 -21.42
N LYS A 337 -11.34 2.67 -20.21
CA LYS A 337 -12.48 3.47 -19.75
C LYS A 337 -12.71 4.70 -20.64
N LEU A 338 -11.64 5.39 -21.05
CA LEU A 338 -11.70 6.55 -21.95
C LEU A 338 -12.23 6.16 -23.33
N ASN A 339 -11.75 5.05 -23.89
CA ASN A 339 -12.23 4.50 -25.15
C ASN A 339 -13.71 4.10 -25.07
N ASP A 340 -14.12 3.42 -23.99
CA ASP A 340 -15.53 3.10 -23.70
C ASP A 340 -16.38 4.38 -23.55
N HIS A 341 -15.75 5.51 -23.20
CA HIS A 341 -16.36 6.83 -23.13
C HIS A 341 -16.19 7.65 -24.42
N GLY A 342 -15.75 7.07 -25.53
CA GLY A 342 -15.66 7.76 -26.82
C GLY A 342 -14.47 8.71 -26.96
N ILE A 343 -13.46 8.58 -26.11
CA ILE A 343 -12.20 9.33 -26.16
C ILE A 343 -11.12 8.39 -26.64
N PHE A 344 -10.69 8.56 -27.90
CA PHE A 344 -9.79 7.64 -28.59
C PHE A 344 -8.49 8.28 -29.05
N HIS A 345 -8.41 9.62 -29.08
CA HIS A 345 -7.32 10.35 -29.73
C HIS A 345 -6.74 11.45 -28.85
N PHE A 346 -5.46 11.78 -29.05
CA PHE A 346 -4.77 12.80 -28.25
C PHE A 346 -5.36 14.21 -28.42
N ASP A 347 -5.86 14.55 -29.61
CA ASP A 347 -6.51 15.84 -29.87
C ASP A 347 -7.79 16.05 -29.06
N GLN A 348 -8.53 14.97 -28.75
CA GLN A 348 -9.73 15.04 -27.90
C GLN A 348 -9.35 15.47 -26.48
N VAL A 349 -8.32 14.86 -25.91
CA VAL A 349 -7.79 15.19 -24.58
C VAL A 349 -7.15 16.59 -24.58
N ALA A 350 -6.42 16.94 -25.63
CA ALA A 350 -5.79 18.25 -25.80
C ALA A 350 -6.79 19.42 -25.85
N ALA A 351 -8.04 19.14 -26.25
CA ALA A 351 -9.11 20.12 -26.37
C ALA A 351 -9.98 20.27 -25.10
N TRP A 352 -9.71 19.50 -24.04
CA TRP A 352 -10.49 19.54 -22.80
C TRP A 352 -10.44 20.90 -22.11
N LYS A 353 -11.62 21.40 -21.75
CA LYS A 353 -11.82 22.57 -20.89
C LYS A 353 -12.04 22.11 -19.45
N LYS A 354 -12.08 23.06 -18.51
CA LYS A 354 -12.32 22.79 -17.08
C LYS A 354 -13.50 21.84 -16.83
N ALA A 355 -14.62 22.04 -17.53
CA ALA A 355 -15.80 21.18 -17.40
C ALA A 355 -15.58 19.74 -17.92
N ASP A 356 -14.73 19.55 -18.93
CA ASP A 356 -14.38 18.24 -19.46
C ASP A 356 -13.44 17.50 -18.51
N ILE A 357 -12.51 18.22 -17.90
CA ILE A 357 -11.59 17.69 -16.86
C ILE A 357 -12.41 17.20 -15.68
N GLU A 358 -13.31 18.03 -15.14
CA GLU A 358 -14.19 17.65 -14.02
C GLU A 358 -15.06 16.42 -14.35
N ALA A 359 -15.59 16.35 -15.58
CA ALA A 359 -16.38 15.20 -16.04
C ALA A 359 -15.53 13.94 -16.22
N ALA A 360 -14.30 14.07 -16.72
CA ALA A 360 -13.35 12.96 -16.88
C ALA A 360 -12.87 12.43 -15.53
N GLU A 361 -12.55 13.32 -14.59
CA GLU A 361 -12.18 13.00 -13.21
C GLU A 361 -13.31 12.25 -12.49
N ALA A 362 -14.54 12.76 -12.59
CA ALA A 362 -15.72 12.10 -12.04
C ALA A 362 -15.96 10.71 -12.66
N TYR A 363 -15.81 10.57 -13.98
CA TYR A 363 -16.02 9.29 -14.67
C TYR A 363 -14.92 8.26 -14.37
N LEU A 364 -13.66 8.70 -14.29
CA LEU A 364 -12.53 7.83 -14.01
C LEU A 364 -12.37 7.53 -12.51
N ALA A 365 -13.12 8.23 -11.66
CA ALA A 365 -13.14 8.12 -10.21
C ALA A 365 -11.80 8.49 -9.55
N PHE A 366 -11.20 9.60 -10.00
CA PHE A 366 -10.04 10.21 -9.36
C PHE A 366 -10.19 11.74 -9.31
N ASP A 367 -9.50 12.40 -8.38
CA ASP A 367 -9.56 13.87 -8.20
C ASP A 367 -8.19 14.51 -8.48
N GLY A 368 -8.19 15.59 -9.26
CA GLY A 368 -7.03 16.44 -9.58
C GLY A 368 -5.87 15.77 -10.32
N ARG A 369 -6.01 14.52 -10.76
CA ARG A 369 -4.93 13.75 -11.39
C ARG A 369 -4.58 14.28 -12.78
N ILE A 370 -5.58 14.71 -13.56
CA ILE A 370 -5.38 15.24 -14.92
C ILE A 370 -4.50 16.48 -14.89
N ALA A 371 -4.69 17.35 -13.90
CA ALA A 371 -3.89 18.56 -13.71
C ALA A 371 -2.47 18.24 -13.18
N ARG A 372 -2.37 17.39 -12.16
CA ARG A 372 -1.10 17.01 -11.52
C ARG A 372 -0.13 16.32 -12.48
N GLU A 373 -0.64 15.50 -13.39
CA GLU A 373 0.16 14.80 -14.39
C GLU A 373 0.20 15.55 -15.73
N ASP A 374 -0.36 16.75 -15.85
CA ASP A 374 -0.42 17.55 -17.10
C ASP A 374 -0.86 16.74 -18.33
N TRP A 375 -2.01 16.07 -18.25
CA TRP A 375 -2.50 15.27 -19.38
C TRP A 375 -2.76 16.12 -20.62
N ILE A 376 -3.22 17.36 -20.44
CA ILE A 376 -3.55 18.26 -21.57
C ILE A 376 -2.28 18.72 -22.29
N GLY A 377 -1.23 19.11 -21.55
CA GLY A 377 0.05 19.50 -22.15
C GLY A 377 0.69 18.35 -22.91
N GLN A 378 0.73 17.15 -22.31
CA GLN A 378 1.21 15.94 -22.97
C GLN A 378 0.39 15.57 -24.21
N ALA A 379 -0.95 15.61 -24.10
CA ALA A 379 -1.84 15.34 -25.23
C ALA A 379 -1.61 16.32 -26.40
N LYS A 380 -1.35 17.60 -26.12
CA LYS A 380 -1.00 18.59 -27.16
C LYS A 380 0.32 18.25 -27.85
N ALA A 381 1.32 17.77 -27.11
CA ALA A 381 2.60 17.34 -27.68
C ALA A 381 2.41 16.12 -28.61
N PHE A 382 1.68 15.10 -28.14
CA PHE A 382 1.42 13.91 -28.95
C PHE A 382 0.49 14.17 -30.14
N ALA A 383 -0.50 15.04 -30.01
CA ALA A 383 -1.39 15.41 -31.11
C ALA A 383 -0.61 16.10 -32.25
N LYS A 384 0.39 16.95 -31.92
CA LYS A 384 1.29 17.55 -32.92
C LYS A 384 2.17 16.50 -33.60
N GLU A 385 2.68 15.52 -32.85
CA GLU A 385 3.49 14.43 -33.40
C GLU A 385 2.68 13.56 -34.39
N VAL A 386 1.43 13.24 -34.05
CA VAL A 386 0.53 12.47 -34.92
C VAL A 386 0.17 13.26 -36.18
N ALA A 387 -0.07 14.57 -36.05
CA ALA A 387 -0.38 15.44 -37.19
C ALA A 387 0.85 15.67 -38.12
N ALA A 388 2.07 15.59 -37.60
CA ALA A 388 3.30 15.80 -38.36
C ALA A 388 3.74 14.56 -39.18
N LYS A 389 3.14 13.38 -38.98
CA LYS A 389 3.41 12.20 -39.82
C LYS A 389 2.60 12.30 -41.13
N PRO A 390 3.25 12.47 -42.30
CA PRO A 390 2.53 12.46 -43.56
C PRO A 390 1.92 11.08 -43.81
N ALA A 391 0.66 11.06 -44.24
CA ALA A 391 -0.01 9.86 -44.69
C ALA A 391 0.84 9.19 -45.79
N THR A 392 1.44 8.04 -45.49
CA THR A 392 2.04 7.18 -46.50
C THR A 392 0.92 6.75 -47.44
N ARG A 393 0.94 7.38 -48.62
CA ARG A 393 0.07 7.15 -49.75
C ARG A 393 0.11 5.67 -50.10
N GLY A 394 -0.97 4.95 -49.78
CA GLY A 394 -1.14 3.54 -50.10
C GLY A 394 -0.98 3.33 -51.61
N GLY A 395 0.03 2.54 -51.98
CA GLY A 395 0.24 2.08 -53.34
C GLY A 395 -0.89 1.15 -53.78
N ARG A 396 -1.36 1.38 -55.00
CA ARG A 396 -2.18 0.47 -55.81
C ARG A 396 -1.67 -0.97 -55.74
N LYS A 397 -2.59 -1.91 -55.57
CA LYS A 397 -2.71 -3.07 -56.47
C LYS A 397 -4.13 -3.14 -56.97
#